data_AF-A0A401MXM3-F1
#
_entry.id   AF-A0A401MXM3-F1
#
_cell.length_a   1.000
_cell.length_b   1.000
_cell.length_c   1.000
_cell.angle_alpha   90.00
_cell.angle_beta   90.00
_cell.angle_gamma   90.00
#
_symmetry.space_group_name_H-M   'P 1'
#
loop_
_entity.id
_entity.type
_entity.pdbx_description
1 polymer ?
#
loop_
_entity_poly.entity_id
_entity_poly.type
_entity_poly.pdbx_seq_one_letter_code
_entity_poly.pdbx_strand_id
1 'polypeptide(L)'
;MIDELLAQPFPEANFYDDTGCGGPEHRVRILRVSQEFWDDYDGEAAREADAELRAYLDALITALAARWGEPLVVDLLPYLRAGLKGEAVSEPINCLSQLAGSMQAWPHLDPGRWLGLAIGQGDKELPLELLAAVGQTLALEPNVSGRS
;
A
#
# COMPACT_ATOMS: atom_id res chain seq x y z
N MET A 1 12.83 -6.99 7.91
CA MET A 1 12.15 -6.38 6.76
C MET A 1 11.21 -5.26 7.19
N ILE A 2 10.08 -5.51 7.87
CA ILE A 2 9.19 -4.42 8.34
C ILE A 2 9.88 -3.47 9.34
N ASP A 3 10.59 -4.01 10.33
CA ASP A 3 11.32 -3.18 11.31
C ASP A 3 12.41 -2.32 10.63
N GLU A 4 13.04 -2.85 9.59
CA GLU A 4 14.05 -2.12 8.81
C GLU A 4 13.40 -1.01 7.96
N LEU A 5 12.23 -1.28 7.37
CA LEU A 5 11.47 -0.29 6.63
C LEU A 5 11.05 0.88 7.54
N LEU A 6 10.61 0.58 8.77
CA LEU A 6 10.22 1.59 9.75
C LEU A 6 11.41 2.41 10.26
N ALA A 7 12.58 1.80 10.42
CA ALA A 7 13.78 2.46 10.91
C ALA A 7 14.49 3.34 9.87
N GLN A 8 14.26 3.08 8.57
CA GLN A 8 14.92 3.83 7.52
C GLN A 8 14.41 5.28 7.42
N PRO A 9 15.32 6.25 7.16
CA PRO A 9 14.91 7.63 6.88
C PRO A 9 14.13 7.68 5.56
N PHE A 10 13.20 8.64 5.47
CA PHE A 10 12.51 8.89 4.22
C PHE A 10 13.47 9.48 3.18
N PRO A 11 13.30 9.13 1.89
CA PRO A 11 14.05 9.75 0.82
C PRO A 11 13.86 11.27 0.78
N GLU A 12 14.88 12.01 0.35
CA GLU A 12 14.79 13.47 0.15
C GLU A 12 14.10 13.85 -1.17
N ALA A 13 14.01 12.91 -2.12
CA ALA A 13 13.42 13.11 -3.44
C ALA A 13 12.56 11.91 -3.84
N ASN A 14 11.58 12.17 -4.71
CA ASN A 14 10.71 11.13 -5.23
C ASN A 14 11.48 10.13 -6.10
N PHE A 15 11.18 8.85 -5.95
CA PHE A 15 11.69 7.78 -6.80
C PHE A 15 10.60 6.75 -7.09
N TYR A 16 10.78 6.03 -8.19
CA TYR A 16 10.00 4.86 -8.59
C TYR A 16 10.97 3.86 -9.25
N ASP A 17 11.02 2.64 -8.72
CA ASP A 17 11.89 1.57 -9.20
C ASP A 17 11.27 0.20 -8.94
N ASP A 18 11.98 -0.88 -9.31
CA ASP A 18 11.51 -2.26 -9.16
C ASP A 18 11.36 -2.71 -7.70
N THR A 19 11.74 -1.87 -6.72
CA THR A 19 11.56 -2.13 -5.29
C THR A 19 10.35 -1.40 -4.70
N GLY A 20 9.72 -0.51 -5.47
CA GLY A 20 8.57 0.29 -5.09
C GLY A 20 8.81 1.78 -5.35
N CYS A 21 8.24 2.63 -4.50
CA CYS A 21 8.32 4.08 -4.65
C CYS A 21 8.52 4.78 -3.32
N GLY A 22 8.79 6.06 -3.35
CA GLY A 22 8.84 6.87 -2.13
C GLY A 22 9.30 8.28 -2.40
N GLY A 23 9.32 9.08 -1.35
CA GLY A 23 9.71 10.47 -1.41
C GLY A 23 9.76 11.07 -0.01
N PRO A 24 9.77 12.41 0.10
CA PRO A 24 9.67 13.05 1.40
C PRO A 24 8.46 12.49 2.16
N GLU A 25 8.68 12.13 3.43
CA GLU A 25 7.64 11.68 4.37
C GLU A 25 7.01 10.30 4.11
N HIS A 26 7.40 9.58 3.06
CA HIS A 26 6.82 8.26 2.77
C HIS A 26 7.74 7.31 2.00
N ARG A 27 7.39 6.02 2.06
CA ARG A 27 8.00 4.96 1.26
C ARG A 27 7.03 3.80 1.09
N VAL A 28 6.96 3.24 -0.12
CA VAL A 28 6.29 1.98 -0.43
C VAL A 28 7.35 0.97 -0.89
N ARG A 29 7.26 -0.24 -0.36
CA ARG A 29 8.12 -1.37 -0.75
C ARG A 29 7.28 -2.54 -1.22
N ILE A 30 7.70 -3.16 -2.31
CA ILE A 30 7.19 -4.45 -2.74
C ILE A 30 7.86 -5.52 -1.86
N LEU A 31 7.05 -6.22 -1.06
CA LEU A 31 7.51 -7.31 -0.19
C LEU A 31 7.58 -8.64 -0.93
N ARG A 32 6.60 -8.86 -1.82
CA ARG A 32 6.47 -10.04 -2.68
C ARG A 32 5.78 -9.63 -3.97
N VAL A 33 6.15 -10.31 -5.04
CA VAL A 33 5.57 -10.17 -6.37
C VAL A 33 5.24 -11.56 -6.89
N SER A 34 4.11 -11.69 -7.57
CA SER A 34 3.72 -12.91 -8.27
C SER A 34 4.30 -12.94 -9.70
N GLN A 35 3.97 -13.97 -10.47
CA GLN A 35 4.19 -14.01 -11.90
C GLN A 35 3.29 -13.01 -12.66
N GLU A 36 3.61 -12.74 -13.91
CA GLU A 36 2.71 -12.06 -14.85
C GLU A 36 1.62 -13.03 -15.36
N PHE A 37 0.52 -12.48 -15.88
CA PHE A 37 -0.69 -13.25 -16.25
C PHE A 37 -1.08 -13.10 -17.73
N TRP A 38 -0.13 -12.76 -18.61
CA TRP A 38 -0.39 -12.58 -20.05
C TRP A 38 -1.06 -13.80 -20.73
N ASP A 39 -0.73 -15.00 -20.27
CA ASP A 39 -1.24 -16.28 -20.82
C ASP A 39 -2.31 -16.94 -19.94
N ASP A 40 -2.78 -16.25 -18.88
CA ASP A 40 -3.76 -16.78 -17.91
C ASP A 40 -5.20 -16.47 -18.34
N TYR A 41 -5.63 -17.05 -19.46
CA TYR A 41 -6.91 -16.72 -20.09
C TYR A 41 -8.14 -17.03 -19.22
N ASP A 42 -8.06 -18.05 -18.36
CA ASP A 42 -9.13 -18.42 -17.44
C ASP A 42 -9.00 -17.80 -16.05
N GLY A 43 -7.87 -17.12 -15.78
CA GLY A 43 -7.61 -16.41 -14.53
C GLY A 43 -7.27 -17.32 -13.35
N GLU A 44 -6.99 -18.59 -13.58
CA GLU A 44 -6.71 -19.53 -12.47
C GLU A 44 -5.34 -19.24 -11.85
N ALA A 45 -4.32 -18.92 -12.64
CA ALA A 45 -3.00 -18.58 -12.09
C ALA A 45 -3.06 -17.29 -11.25
N ALA A 46 -3.84 -16.30 -11.67
CA ALA A 46 -4.08 -15.06 -10.93
C ALA A 46 -4.81 -15.32 -9.61
N ARG A 47 -5.82 -16.20 -9.62
CA ARG A 47 -6.55 -16.59 -8.39
C ARG A 47 -5.67 -17.36 -7.42
N GLU A 48 -4.84 -18.28 -7.90
CA GLU A 48 -3.88 -19.01 -7.05
C GLU A 48 -2.86 -18.04 -6.45
N ALA A 49 -2.30 -17.13 -7.25
CA ALA A 49 -1.36 -16.12 -6.78
C ALA A 49 -1.98 -15.17 -5.74
N ASP A 50 -3.23 -14.71 -5.96
CA ASP A 50 -3.97 -13.90 -4.99
C ASP A 50 -4.19 -14.65 -3.67
N ALA A 51 -4.57 -15.93 -3.73
CA ALA A 51 -4.75 -16.76 -2.53
C ALA A 51 -3.43 -16.93 -1.75
N GLU A 52 -2.31 -17.16 -2.44
CA GLU A 52 -0.99 -17.26 -1.81
C GLU A 52 -0.59 -15.94 -1.15
N LEU A 53 -0.71 -14.81 -1.86
CA LEU A 53 -0.37 -13.49 -1.31
C LEU A 53 -1.26 -13.11 -0.13
N ARG A 54 -2.56 -13.45 -0.17
CA ARG A 54 -3.48 -13.26 0.97
C ARG A 54 -3.04 -14.07 2.18
N ALA A 55 -2.66 -15.33 2.01
CA ALA A 55 -2.15 -16.14 3.11
C ALA A 55 -0.88 -15.53 3.74
N TYR A 56 0.02 -14.97 2.93
CA TYR A 56 1.18 -14.22 3.42
C TYR A 56 0.80 -12.93 4.13
N LEU A 57 -0.15 -12.16 3.59
CA LEU A 57 -0.66 -10.93 4.20
C LEU A 57 -1.30 -11.23 5.56
N ASP A 58 -2.13 -12.26 5.65
CA ASP A 58 -2.80 -12.67 6.90
C ASP A 58 -1.79 -13.10 7.98
N ALA A 59 -0.72 -13.80 7.57
CA ALA A 59 0.36 -14.16 8.48
C ALA A 59 1.11 -12.92 8.99
N LEU A 60 1.37 -11.92 8.13
CA LEU A 60 1.96 -10.65 8.52
C LEU A 60 1.05 -9.87 9.46
N ILE A 61 -0.24 -9.75 9.13
CA ILE A 61 -1.23 -9.07 9.98
C ILE A 61 -1.27 -9.72 11.36
N THR A 62 -1.35 -11.06 11.43
CA THR A 62 -1.36 -11.79 12.70
C THR A 62 -0.12 -11.49 13.54
N ALA A 63 1.07 -11.52 12.93
CA ALA A 63 2.32 -11.25 13.62
C ALA A 63 2.44 -9.79 14.10
N LEU A 64 1.96 -8.83 13.30
CA LEU A 64 1.98 -7.42 13.66
C LEU A 64 0.89 -7.07 14.69
N ALA A 65 -0.28 -7.70 14.60
CA ALA A 65 -1.36 -7.53 15.56
C ALA A 65 -0.95 -7.99 16.97
N ALA A 66 -0.19 -9.08 17.06
CA ALA A 66 0.39 -9.53 18.33
C ALA A 66 1.35 -8.50 18.96
N ARG A 67 1.95 -7.61 18.16
CA ARG A 67 2.90 -6.57 18.62
C ARG A 67 2.25 -5.21 18.86
N TRP A 68 1.33 -4.81 18.00
CA TRP A 68 0.81 -3.43 17.91
C TRP A 68 -0.72 -3.33 17.98
N GLY A 69 -1.41 -4.45 18.20
CA GLY A 69 -2.88 -4.52 18.18
C GLY A 69 -3.46 -4.61 16.77
N GLU A 70 -4.78 -4.76 16.69
CA GLU A 70 -5.48 -4.94 15.40
C GLU A 70 -5.27 -3.76 14.45
N PRO A 71 -5.09 -4.01 13.13
CA PRO A 71 -5.02 -2.94 12.14
C PRO A 71 -6.38 -2.28 11.93
N LEU A 72 -6.34 -1.06 11.39
CA LEU A 72 -7.49 -0.43 10.76
C LEU A 72 -7.59 -0.89 9.30
N VAL A 73 -8.79 -1.23 8.87
CA VAL A 73 -9.08 -1.41 7.43
C VAL A 73 -9.38 -0.05 6.82
N VAL A 74 -8.60 0.35 5.83
CA VAL A 74 -8.79 1.61 5.09
C VAL A 74 -9.24 1.29 3.67
N ASP A 75 -10.41 1.81 3.29
CA ASP A 75 -10.90 1.79 1.91
C ASP A 75 -10.14 2.83 1.08
N LEU A 76 -9.52 2.39 -0.01
CA LEU A 76 -8.72 3.25 -0.89
C LEU A 76 -9.52 3.82 -2.06
N LEU A 77 -10.71 3.28 -2.33
CA LEU A 77 -11.54 3.70 -3.46
C LEU A 77 -11.97 5.19 -3.42
N PRO A 78 -12.27 5.81 -2.27
CA PRO A 78 -12.53 7.24 -2.20
C PRO A 78 -11.36 8.10 -2.68
N TYR A 79 -10.12 7.70 -2.36
CA TYR A 79 -8.91 8.40 -2.76
C TYR A 79 -8.63 8.24 -4.25
N LEU A 80 -8.82 7.05 -4.81
CA LEU A 80 -8.76 6.82 -6.26
C LEU A 80 -9.73 7.74 -7.00
N ARG A 81 -10.98 7.82 -6.52
CA ARG A 81 -12.01 8.70 -7.11
C ARG A 81 -11.64 10.18 -7.01
N ALA A 82 -11.01 10.61 -5.91
CA ALA A 82 -10.53 11.99 -5.75
C ALA A 82 -9.42 12.29 -6.77
N GLY A 83 -8.42 11.41 -6.89
CA GLY A 83 -7.34 11.54 -7.88
C GLY A 83 -7.86 11.59 -9.33
N LEU A 84 -8.82 10.75 -9.69
CA LEU A 84 -9.46 10.76 -11.02
C LEU A 84 -10.23 12.06 -11.33
N LYS A 85 -10.65 12.80 -10.30
CA LYS A 85 -11.27 14.14 -10.43
C LYS A 85 -10.24 15.27 -10.45
N GLY A 86 -8.95 14.96 -10.33
CA GLY A 86 -7.87 15.95 -10.22
C GLY A 86 -7.76 16.59 -8.84
N GLU A 87 -8.38 16.01 -7.80
CA GLU A 87 -8.20 16.45 -6.42
C GLU A 87 -6.81 15.98 -5.92
N ALA A 88 -6.18 16.79 -5.06
CA ALA A 88 -4.89 16.44 -4.49
C ALA A 88 -5.06 15.30 -3.47
N VAL A 89 -4.41 14.17 -3.74
CA VAL A 89 -4.29 13.04 -2.81
C VAL A 89 -2.84 12.96 -2.37
N SER A 90 -2.61 12.92 -1.06
CA SER A 90 -1.25 12.83 -0.51
C SER A 90 -0.63 11.47 -0.78
N GLU A 91 0.68 11.46 -1.04
CA GLU A 91 1.45 10.21 -1.02
C GLU A 91 1.61 9.70 0.42
N PRO A 92 1.71 8.37 0.63
CA PRO A 92 1.68 7.29 -0.36
C PRO A 92 0.26 6.82 -0.74
N ILE A 93 -0.80 7.47 -0.22
CA ILE A 93 -2.19 7.03 -0.43
C ILE A 93 -2.58 7.15 -1.90
N ASN A 94 -2.12 8.20 -2.58
CA ASN A 94 -2.31 8.36 -4.01
C ASN A 94 -1.77 7.13 -4.78
N CYS A 95 -0.49 6.79 -4.61
CA CYS A 95 0.10 5.60 -5.21
C CYS A 95 -0.66 4.31 -4.87
N LEU A 96 -0.97 4.07 -3.59
CA LEU A 96 -1.67 2.86 -3.17
C LEU A 96 -3.06 2.74 -3.77
N SER A 97 -3.81 3.84 -3.86
CA SER A 97 -5.18 3.84 -4.39
C SER A 97 -5.26 3.50 -5.88
N GLN A 98 -4.17 3.66 -6.63
CA GLN A 98 -4.08 3.25 -8.03
C GLN A 98 -3.85 1.74 -8.19
N LEU A 99 -3.38 1.07 -7.13
CA LEU A 99 -3.00 -0.35 -7.17
C LEU A 99 -3.96 -1.24 -6.38
N ALA A 100 -4.51 -0.75 -5.28
CA ALA A 100 -5.26 -1.56 -4.32
C ALA A 100 -6.59 -0.92 -3.95
N GLY A 101 -7.60 -1.76 -3.69
CA GLY A 101 -8.91 -1.32 -3.22
C GLY A 101 -8.97 -1.02 -1.71
N SER A 102 -8.10 -1.64 -0.91
CA SER A 102 -8.05 -1.42 0.54
C SER A 102 -6.67 -1.75 1.11
N MET A 103 -6.41 -1.30 2.33
CA MET A 103 -5.21 -1.64 3.08
C MET A 103 -5.49 -1.89 4.56
N GLN A 104 -4.59 -2.62 5.21
CA GLN A 104 -4.52 -2.77 6.66
C GLN A 104 -3.48 -1.78 7.22
N ALA A 105 -3.84 -0.97 8.20
CA ALA A 105 -3.00 0.12 8.67
C ALA A 105 -2.84 0.18 10.20
N TRP A 106 -1.61 0.47 10.64
CA TRP A 106 -1.27 0.80 12.02
C TRP A 106 -0.86 2.27 12.10
N PRO A 107 -1.76 3.18 12.54
CA PRO A 107 -1.55 4.63 12.46
C PRO A 107 -0.63 5.21 13.55
N HIS A 108 -0.33 4.47 14.61
CA HIS A 108 0.32 4.97 15.82
C HIS A 108 1.63 4.26 16.12
N LEU A 109 2.54 4.21 15.13
CA LEU A 109 3.90 3.73 15.37
C LEU A 109 4.77 4.89 15.89
N ASP A 110 5.59 4.60 16.89
CA ASP A 110 6.48 5.52 17.60
C ASP A 110 7.52 6.19 16.67
N PRO A 111 7.79 7.51 16.75
CA PRO A 111 6.90 8.63 16.98
C PRO A 111 6.40 9.20 15.63
N GLY A 112 5.10 9.05 15.35
CA GLY A 112 4.45 9.68 14.19
C GLY A 112 4.76 8.98 12.88
N ARG A 113 4.80 7.64 12.86
CA ARG A 113 4.78 6.89 11.60
C ARG A 113 3.56 5.98 11.58
N TRP A 114 3.13 5.64 10.39
CA TRP A 114 2.15 4.59 10.17
C TRP A 114 2.72 3.54 9.24
N LEU A 115 2.21 2.31 9.38
CA LEU A 115 2.47 1.21 8.45
C LEU A 115 1.16 0.81 7.77
N GLY A 116 1.17 0.65 6.46
CA GLY A 116 0.09 0.06 5.67
C GLY A 116 0.55 -1.20 4.96
N LEU A 117 -0.32 -2.19 4.87
CA LEU A 117 -0.14 -3.38 4.05
C LEU A 117 -1.30 -3.53 3.08
N ALA A 118 -1.00 -3.77 1.81
CA ALA A 118 -2.01 -3.97 0.77
C ALA A 118 -1.54 -5.01 -0.25
N ILE A 119 -2.49 -5.70 -0.89
CA ILE A 119 -2.23 -6.41 -2.14
C ILE A 119 -2.78 -5.52 -3.25
N GLY A 120 -1.91 -5.18 -4.21
CA GLY A 120 -2.25 -4.34 -5.33
C GLY A 120 -1.90 -4.97 -6.67
N GLN A 121 -2.46 -4.40 -7.74
CA GLN A 121 -2.22 -4.78 -9.12
C GLN A 121 -2.38 -3.54 -10.01
N GLY A 122 -1.46 -3.33 -10.94
CA GLY A 122 -1.57 -2.22 -11.90
C GLY A 122 -2.57 -2.47 -13.02
N ASP A 123 -2.58 -3.69 -13.56
CA ASP A 123 -3.52 -4.18 -14.57
C ASP A 123 -3.67 -5.70 -14.41
N LYS A 124 -4.74 -6.30 -14.93
CA LYS A 124 -5.06 -7.72 -14.75
C LYS A 124 -3.98 -8.66 -15.30
N GLU A 125 -3.23 -8.25 -16.34
CA GLU A 125 -2.11 -9.03 -16.89
C GLU A 125 -0.80 -8.83 -16.11
N LEU A 126 -0.68 -7.76 -15.32
CA LEU A 126 0.51 -7.45 -14.53
C LEU A 126 0.54 -8.25 -13.23
N PRO A 127 1.73 -8.44 -12.61
CA PRO A 127 1.84 -9.17 -11.36
C PRO A 127 1.00 -8.54 -10.24
N LEU A 128 0.47 -9.39 -9.37
CA LEU A 128 0.02 -9.00 -8.05
C LEU A 128 1.22 -8.72 -7.15
N GLU A 129 1.12 -7.65 -6.36
CA GLU A 129 2.17 -7.18 -5.47
C GLU A 129 1.67 -7.07 -4.03
N LEU A 130 2.41 -7.63 -3.08
CA LEU A 130 2.22 -7.36 -1.66
C LEU A 130 3.07 -6.16 -1.26
N LEU A 131 2.42 -5.06 -0.91
CA LEU A 131 3.03 -3.77 -0.65
C LEU A 131 3.07 -3.47 0.84
N ALA A 132 4.16 -2.84 1.29
CA ALA A 132 4.28 -2.19 2.60
C ALA A 132 4.54 -0.70 2.43
N ALA A 133 3.63 0.12 2.95
CA ALA A 133 3.75 1.56 2.96
C ALA A 133 4.10 2.06 4.36
N VAL A 134 5.05 2.99 4.46
CA VAL A 134 5.33 3.74 5.68
C VAL A 134 5.22 5.22 5.37
N GLY A 135 4.50 5.95 6.22
CA GLY A 135 4.38 7.40 6.09
C GLY A 135 4.43 8.11 7.43
N GLN A 136 4.71 9.42 7.42
CA GLN A 136 4.90 10.25 8.62
C GLN A 136 3.60 10.82 9.21
N THR A 137 2.51 10.85 8.45
CA THR A 137 1.20 11.18 8.99
C THR A 137 0.16 10.47 8.13
N LEU A 138 -0.70 9.68 8.77
CA LEU A 138 -1.84 9.10 8.07
C LEU A 138 -2.97 10.13 8.07
N ALA A 139 -2.94 11.05 7.11
CA ALA A 139 -4.06 11.95 6.87
C ALA A 139 -5.16 11.17 6.14
N LEU A 140 -6.07 10.54 6.88
CA LEU A 140 -7.25 9.83 6.34
C LEU A 140 -8.38 10.77 5.90
N GLU A 141 -8.12 12.07 5.88
CA GLU A 141 -9.08 13.06 5.44
C GLU A 141 -8.82 13.31 3.94
N PRO A 142 -9.77 13.04 3.03
CA PRO A 142 -9.72 13.65 1.71
C PRO A 142 -9.79 15.15 1.96
N ASN A 143 -8.72 15.86 1.62
CA ASN A 143 -8.55 17.26 1.95
C ASN A 143 -9.67 18.10 1.29
N VAL A 144 -10.80 18.30 1.98
CA VAL A 144 -11.83 19.26 1.60
C VAL A 144 -11.29 20.63 1.99
N SER A 145 -10.33 21.12 1.21
CA SER A 145 -9.90 22.51 1.26
C SER A 145 -9.90 23.08 -0.13
N GLY A 146 -10.92 23.89 -0.43
CA GLY A 146 -10.82 24.90 -1.48
C GLY A 146 -12.01 24.98 -2.45
N ARG A 147 -13.14 25.54 -2.01
CA ARG A 147 -13.90 26.47 -2.86
C ARG A 147 -14.25 27.70 -2.06
N SER A 148 -13.50 28.78 -2.35
CA SER A 148 -13.92 30.17 -2.12
C SER A 148 -15.12 30.52 -2.99
#